data_AF-A0A9D5K309-F1
#
_entry.id   AF-A0A9D5K309-F1
#
_cell.length_a   1.000
_cell.length_b   1.000
_cell.length_c   1.000
_cell.angle_alpha   90.00
_cell.angle_beta   90.00
_cell.angle_gamma   90.00
#
_symmetry.space_group_name_H-M   'P 1'
#
loop_
_entity.id
_entity.type
_entity.pdbx_description
1 polymer ?
#
loop_
_entity_poly.entity_id
_entity_poly.type
_entity_poly.pdbx_seq_one_letter_code
_entity_poly.pdbx_strand_id
1 'polypeptide(L)'
;MIIDTHTHVQTTSRSECARGLDALERCMDRHAIAGAIVMPFASPGFDAAIELDTLVRCARGRDRVKPMPCYDPGSGKAGLASLLRLLESADIAGVKFFTGYDAYGPLDESIAAILD
;
A
#
# COMPACT_ATOMS: atom_id res chain seq x y z
N MET A 1 -13.81 -4.27 18.66
CA MET A 1 -12.47 -4.06 18.09
C MET A 1 -12.66 -3.38 16.73
N ILE A 2 -12.06 -2.21 16.51
CA ILE A 2 -12.21 -1.46 15.24
C ILE A 2 -10.94 -1.66 14.40
N ILE A 3 -11.10 -1.94 13.11
CA ILE A 3 -10.00 -2.00 12.14
C ILE A 3 -10.29 -0.97 11.05
N ASP A 4 -9.35 -0.04 10.83
CA ASP A 4 -9.40 0.86 9.69
C ASP A 4 -8.86 0.11 8.46
N THR A 5 -9.71 -0.12 7.46
CA THR A 5 -9.32 -0.88 6.27
C THR A 5 -8.85 0.01 5.13
N HIS A 6 -8.91 1.34 5.29
CA HIS A 6 -8.61 2.26 4.21
C HIS A 6 -8.11 3.61 4.71
N THR A 7 -6.80 3.73 4.91
CA THR A 7 -6.18 5.01 5.24
C THR A 7 -4.96 5.29 4.37
N HIS A 8 -4.66 6.57 4.19
CA HIS A 8 -3.56 7.02 3.34
C HIS A 8 -2.51 7.76 4.17
N VAL A 9 -1.25 7.52 3.84
CA VAL A 9 -0.12 8.32 4.35
C VAL A 9 0.71 8.85 3.19
N GLN A 10 1.28 10.03 3.39
CA GLN A 10 2.24 10.62 2.45
C GLN A 10 3.51 9.76 2.40
N THR A 11 3.99 9.49 1.19
CA THR A 11 5.12 8.59 0.89
C THR A 11 6.20 9.28 0.05
N THR A 12 6.10 10.59 -0.13
CA THR A 12 7.05 11.47 -0.81
C THR A 12 8.47 11.40 -0.24
N SER A 13 8.60 11.12 1.06
CA SER A 13 9.89 10.86 1.71
C SER A 13 9.72 9.95 2.93
N ARG A 14 10.80 9.31 3.37
CA ARG A 14 10.79 8.46 4.58
C ARG A 14 10.41 9.23 5.85
N SER A 15 10.86 10.47 5.98
CA SER A 15 10.55 11.31 7.15
C SER A 15 9.07 11.67 7.19
N GLU A 16 8.48 11.99 6.03
CA GLU A 16 7.05 12.30 5.93
C GLU A 16 6.18 11.06 6.17
N CYS A 17 6.58 9.91 5.63
CA CYS A 17 5.90 8.64 5.87
C CYS A 17 5.92 8.27 7.36
N ALA A 18 7.08 8.32 8.01
CA ALA A 18 7.20 8.06 9.44
C ALA A 18 6.32 8.99 10.28
N ARG A 19 6.36 10.30 10.01
CA ARG A 19 5.52 11.30 10.69
C ARG A 19 4.01 11.04 10.49
N GLY A 20 3.61 10.63 9.29
CA GLY A 20 2.24 10.26 8.97
C GLY A 20 1.77 9.03 9.75
N LEU A 21 2.59 7.98 9.80
CA LEU A 21 2.30 6.78 10.57
C LEU A 21 2.23 7.04 12.08
N ASP A 22 3.11 7.89 12.63
CA ASP A 22 3.03 8.29 14.03
C ASP A 22 1.74 9.06 14.35
N ALA A 23 1.28 9.90 13.41
CA ALA A 23 0.02 10.62 13.55
C ALA A 23 -1.19 9.67 13.47
N LEU A 24 -1.14 8.68 12.59
CA LEU A 24 -2.13 7.62 12.48
C LEU A 24 -2.21 6.81 13.77
N GLU A 25 -1.10 6.33 14.32
CA GLU A 25 -1.12 5.54 15.57
C GLU A 25 -1.69 6.33 16.75
N ARG A 26 -1.33 7.62 16.89
CA ARG A 26 -1.96 8.49 17.89
C ARG A 26 -3.47 8.64 17.66
N CYS A 27 -3.93 8.66 16.41
CA CYS A 27 -5.35 8.68 16.08
C CYS A 27 -6.01 7.35 16.49
N MET A 28 -5.37 6.24 16.16
CA MET A 28 -5.84 4.90 16.50
C MET A 28 -6.01 4.73 18.02
N ASP A 29 -5.05 5.22 18.80
CA ASP A 29 -5.12 5.20 20.27
C ASP A 29 -6.31 5.99 20.81
N ARG A 30 -6.56 7.20 20.28
CA ARG A 30 -7.68 8.06 20.71
C ARG A 30 -9.06 7.48 20.38
N HIS A 31 -9.15 6.68 19.32
CA HIS A 31 -10.42 6.17 18.79
C HIS A 31 -10.58 4.66 18.98
N ALA A 32 -9.71 4.02 19.77
CA ALA A 32 -9.73 2.57 20.01
C ALA A 32 -9.71 1.72 18.71
N ILE A 33 -8.96 2.19 17.70
CA ILE A 33 -8.68 1.44 16.47
C ILE A 33 -7.53 0.48 16.76
N ALA A 34 -7.76 -0.82 16.59
CA ALA A 34 -6.80 -1.87 16.91
C ALA A 34 -5.78 -2.11 15.80
N GLY A 35 -6.11 -1.75 14.55
CA GLY A 35 -5.23 -1.92 13.40
C GLY A 35 -5.67 -1.09 12.20
N ALA A 36 -4.74 -0.84 11.29
CA ALA A 36 -4.97 -0.08 10.07
C ALA A 36 -4.32 -0.73 8.85
N ILE A 37 -5.04 -0.76 7.72
CA ILE A 37 -4.48 -1.03 6.40
C ILE A 37 -4.14 0.31 5.76
N VAL A 38 -2.85 0.52 5.47
CA VAL A 38 -2.31 1.80 5.03
C VAL A 38 -1.89 1.72 3.58
N MET A 39 -2.26 2.73 2.78
CA MET A 39 -1.83 2.89 1.39
C MET A 39 -1.00 4.17 1.21
N PRO A 40 -0.15 4.21 0.19
CA PRO A 40 0.44 5.46 -0.30
C PRO A 40 -0.65 6.47 -0.69
N PHE A 41 -0.40 7.76 -0.51
CA PHE A 41 -1.26 8.80 -1.04
C PHE A 41 -0.99 9.00 -2.54
N ALA A 42 -1.94 8.61 -3.40
CA ALA A 42 -1.78 8.76 -4.84
C ALA A 42 -1.82 10.25 -5.25
N SER A 43 -0.71 10.74 -5.78
CA SER A 43 -0.57 12.11 -6.32
C SER A 43 -0.09 12.08 -7.77
N PRO A 44 -0.29 13.13 -8.58
CA PRO A 44 0.24 13.16 -9.95
C PRO A 44 1.76 12.93 -9.96
N GLY A 45 2.24 11.99 -10.78
CA GLY A 45 3.66 11.56 -10.78
C GLY A 45 3.98 10.40 -9.83
N PHE A 46 2.95 9.73 -9.30
CA PHE A 46 3.03 8.52 -8.48
C PHE A 46 3.95 7.45 -9.09
N ASP A 47 5.06 7.15 -8.42
CA ASP A 47 5.86 5.95 -8.70
C ASP A 47 5.47 4.87 -7.68
N ALA A 48 4.62 3.95 -8.15
CA ALA A 48 4.06 2.89 -7.34
C ALA A 48 5.14 2.04 -6.64
N ALA A 49 6.31 1.85 -7.27
CA ALA A 49 7.37 1.01 -6.73
C ALA A 49 8.19 1.73 -5.64
N ILE A 50 8.52 3.01 -5.85
CA ILE A 50 9.27 3.80 -4.86
C ILE A 50 8.43 4.06 -3.61
N GLU A 51 7.17 4.42 -3.79
CA GLU A 51 6.28 4.69 -2.66
C GLU A 51 5.95 3.42 -1.87
N LEU A 52 5.89 2.28 -2.56
CA LEU A 52 5.78 0.95 -1.95
C LEU A 52 6.96 0.62 -1.05
N ASP A 53 8.20 0.75 -1.55
CA ASP A 53 9.40 0.50 -0.74
C ASP A 53 9.45 1.44 0.48
N THR A 54 9.09 2.70 0.28
CA THR A 54 9.03 3.70 1.37
C THR A 54 8.03 3.28 2.44
N LEU A 55 6.80 2.95 2.05
CA LEU A 55 5.76 2.57 2.99
C LEU A 55 6.10 1.27 3.74
N VAL A 56 6.53 0.22 3.04
CA VAL A 56 6.90 -1.07 3.65
C VAL A 56 8.01 -0.88 4.68
N ARG A 57 9.03 -0.07 4.37
CA ARG A 57 10.11 0.21 5.31
C ARG A 57 9.67 1.02 6.51
N CYS A 58 8.79 1.99 6.33
CA CYS A 58 8.27 2.82 7.43
C CYS A 58 7.26 2.08 8.32
N ALA A 59 6.53 1.10 7.77
CA ALA A 59 5.61 0.23 8.50
C ALA A 59 6.30 -0.92 9.23
N ARG A 60 7.53 -1.28 8.85
CA ARG A 60 8.29 -2.35 9.52
C ARG A 60 8.44 -2.07 11.02
N GLY A 61 8.07 -3.04 11.84
CA GLY A 61 8.09 -2.92 13.30
C GLY A 61 6.87 -2.23 13.92
N ARG A 62 5.86 -1.88 13.12
CA ARG A 62 4.58 -1.33 13.60
C ARG A 62 3.50 -2.41 13.55
N ASP A 63 3.29 -3.11 14.67
CA ASP A 63 2.43 -4.30 14.73
C ASP A 63 0.96 -4.06 14.35
N ARG A 64 0.48 -2.83 14.49
CA ARG A 64 -0.91 -2.43 14.20
C ARG A 64 -1.09 -1.84 12.80
N VAL A 65 -0.03 -1.73 12.02
CA VAL A 65 -0.05 -1.13 10.68
C VAL A 65 0.32 -2.19 9.65
N LYS A 66 -0.57 -2.42 8.69
CA LYS A 66 -0.29 -3.27 7.54
C LYS A 66 -0.32 -2.48 6.25
N PRO A 67 0.80 -2.38 5.52
CA PRO A 67 0.84 -1.69 4.25
C PRO A 67 0.09 -2.46 3.15
N MET A 68 -0.55 -1.73 2.24
CA MET A 68 -1.20 -2.28 1.04
C MET A 68 -0.70 -1.51 -0.20
N PRO A 69 0.26 -2.06 -0.97
CA PRO A 69 0.72 -1.50 -2.24
C PRO A 69 -0.41 -1.15 -3.20
N CYS A 70 -0.12 -0.20 -4.09
CA CYS A 70 -0.87 -0.04 -5.31
C CYS A 70 -0.10 -0.68 -6.47
N TYR A 71 -0.75 -1.52 -7.28
CA TYR A 71 -0.14 -2.05 -8.49
C TYR A 71 -0.31 -1.08 -9.66
N ASP A 72 0.78 -0.84 -10.38
CA ASP A 72 0.79 -0.16 -11.67
C ASP A 72 1.07 -1.18 -12.78
N PRO A 73 0.10 -1.49 -13.66
CA PRO A 73 0.29 -2.36 -14.81
C PRO A 73 1.40 -1.89 -15.77
N GLY A 74 1.68 -0.57 -15.82
CA GLY A 74 2.74 0.01 -16.64
C GLY A 74 4.16 -0.42 -16.23
N SER A 75 4.33 -0.96 -15.02
CA SER A 75 5.62 -1.42 -14.49
C SER A 75 6.15 -2.73 -15.11
N GLY A 76 5.33 -3.43 -15.90
CA GLY A 76 5.71 -4.64 -16.62
C GLY A 76 6.15 -5.81 -15.72
N LYS A 77 6.94 -6.74 -16.28
CA LYS A 77 7.34 -7.99 -15.60
C LYS A 77 8.14 -7.77 -14.31
N ALA A 78 8.96 -6.72 -14.27
CA ALA A 78 9.80 -6.43 -13.10
C ALA A 78 8.97 -5.92 -11.90
N GLY A 79 7.95 -5.08 -12.17
CA GLY A 79 7.00 -4.64 -11.16
C GLY A 79 6.14 -5.78 -10.64
N LEU A 80 5.63 -6.63 -11.53
CA LEU A 80 4.89 -7.85 -11.16
C LEU A 80 5.72 -8.78 -10.26
N ALA A 81 6.96 -9.10 -10.64
CA ALA A 81 7.83 -9.96 -9.83
C ALA A 81 8.11 -9.35 -8.45
N SER A 82 8.20 -8.02 -8.35
CA SER A 82 8.41 -7.33 -7.07
C SER A 82 7.17 -7.36 -6.19
N LEU A 83 5.98 -7.27 -6.79
CA LEU A 83 4.71 -7.42 -6.10
C LEU A 83 4.53 -8.83 -5.53
N LEU A 84 4.78 -9.87 -6.35
CA LEU A 84 4.66 -11.27 -5.92
C LEU A 84 5.56 -11.58 -4.73
N ARG A 85 6.82 -11.10 -4.74
CA ARG A 85 7.73 -11.26 -3.59
C ARG A 85 7.21 -10.60 -2.31
N LEU A 86 6.49 -9.48 -2.42
CA LEU A 86 5.90 -8.82 -1.26
C LEU A 86 4.68 -9.56 -0.74
N LEU A 87 3.87 -10.13 -1.63
CA LEU A 87 2.72 -10.96 -1.25
C LEU A 87 3.16 -12.22 -0.50
N GLU A 88 4.30 -12.80 -0.86
CA GLU A 88 4.90 -13.94 -0.16
C GLU A 88 5.46 -13.59 1.24
N SER A 89 5.85 -12.34 1.50
CA SER A 89 6.59 -11.99 2.73
C SER A 89 5.72 -11.74 3.97
N ALA A 90 4.38 -11.78 3.85
CA ALA A 90 3.41 -11.39 4.89
C ALA A 90 3.59 -9.96 5.47
N ASP A 91 4.46 -9.16 4.86
CA ASP A 91 4.72 -7.76 5.25
C ASP A 91 3.62 -6.82 4.78
N ILE A 92 2.81 -7.23 3.80
CA ILE A 92 1.69 -6.45 3.24
C ILE A 92 0.34 -7.14 3.51
N ALA A 93 -0.75 -6.37 3.57
CA ALA A 93 -2.12 -6.87 3.72
C ALA A 93 -2.73 -7.39 2.40
N GLY A 94 -2.15 -7.00 1.27
CA GLY A 94 -2.68 -7.26 -0.06
C GLY A 94 -2.23 -6.20 -1.05
N VAL A 95 -2.93 -6.09 -2.18
CA VAL A 95 -2.62 -5.14 -3.25
C VAL A 95 -3.90 -4.42 -3.68
N LYS A 96 -3.81 -3.11 -3.84
CA LYS A 96 -4.85 -2.28 -4.45
C LYS A 96 -4.56 -2.10 -5.93
N PHE A 97 -5.57 -2.31 -6.77
CA PHE A 97 -5.55 -1.96 -8.18
C PHE A 97 -6.19 -0.57 -8.35
N PHE A 98 -5.49 0.37 -8.99
CA PHE A 98 -6.05 1.69 -9.29
C PHE A 98 -6.86 1.61 -10.59
N THR A 99 -8.17 1.85 -10.51
CA THR A 99 -9.05 1.96 -11.68
C THR A 99 -8.97 3.34 -12.36
N GLY A 100 -8.00 4.18 -11.98
CA GLY A 100 -7.92 5.58 -12.42
C GLY A 100 -7.64 5.80 -13.91
N TYR A 101 -7.34 4.74 -14.66
CA TYR A 101 -7.14 4.78 -16.11
C TYR A 101 -8.21 4.05 -16.92
N ASP A 102 -9.11 3.29 -16.28
CA ASP A 102 -10.31 2.73 -16.90
C ASP A 102 -11.33 2.34 -15.82
N ALA A 103 -12.57 2.83 -15.94
CA ALA A 103 -13.66 2.51 -15.03
C ALA A 103 -14.17 1.06 -15.20
N TYR A 104 -13.73 0.37 -16.26
CA TYR A 104 -14.11 -1.00 -16.60
C TYR A 104 -13.05 -2.02 -16.19
N GLY A 105 -12.85 -2.11 -14.88
CA GLY A 105 -12.29 -3.30 -14.22
C GLY A 105 -10.80 -3.56 -14.49
N PRO A 106 -10.18 -4.43 -13.69
CA PRO A 106 -8.99 -5.11 -14.17
C PRO A 106 -9.43 -5.98 -15.34
N LEU A 107 -9.25 -5.52 -16.58
CA LEU A 107 -9.40 -6.38 -17.74
C LEU A 107 -8.35 -7.51 -17.58
N ASP A 108 -8.88 -8.73 -17.53
CA ASP A 108 -8.27 -9.98 -17.05
C ASP A 108 -6.77 -10.15 -17.40
N GLU A 109 -6.32 -9.75 -18.58
CA GLU A 109 -4.94 -10.00 -19.02
C GLU A 109 -3.87 -9.29 -18.20
N SER A 110 -4.15 -8.09 -17.70
CA SER A 110 -3.17 -7.29 -16.95
C SER A 110 -2.91 -7.80 -15.53
N ILE A 111 -3.82 -8.61 -15.00
CA ILE A 111 -3.72 -9.23 -13.67
C ILE A 111 -3.75 -10.76 -13.71
N ALA A 112 -3.96 -11.39 -14.87
CA ALA A 112 -4.02 -12.85 -15.02
C ALA A 112 -2.79 -13.53 -14.41
N ALA A 113 -1.60 -12.97 -14.63
CA ALA A 113 -0.36 -13.50 -14.06
C ALA A 113 -0.25 -13.36 -12.53
N ILE A 114 -1.18 -12.66 -11.87
CA ILE A 114 -1.31 -12.58 -10.40
C ILE A 114 -2.36 -13.59 -9.89
N LEU A 115 -3.31 -13.98 -10.73
CA LEU A 115 -4.46 -14.82 -10.36
C LEU A 115 -4.23 -16.33 -10.60
N ASP A 116 -3.27 -16.70 -11.45
CA ASP A 116 -2.82 -18.08 -11.70
C ASP A 116 -1.87 -18.61 -10.61
#